data_AF-A0A933ILK2-F1
#
_entry.id   AF-A0A933ILK2-F1
#
_cell.length_a   1.000
_cell.length_b   1.000
_cell.length_c   1.000
_cell.angle_alpha   90.00
_cell.angle_beta   90.00
_cell.angle_gamma   90.00
#
_symmetry.space_group_name_H-M   'P 1'
#
loop_
_entity.id
_entity.type
_entity.pdbx_description
1 polymer ?
#
loop_
_entity_poly.entity_id
_entity_poly.type
_entity_poly.pdbx_seq_one_letter_code
_entity_poly.pdbx_strand_id
1 'polypeptide(L)' 'MMDVSELLLLTKEKNASDLHLSAGIPPTLRIHGTLEKVSNELLSKEDMHT' A
#
# COMPACT_ATOMS: atom_id res chain seq x y z
N MET A 1 -8.63 7.92 5.75
CA MET A 1 -7.48 8.01 4.83
C MET A 1 -6.30 7.42 5.57
N MET A 2 -5.70 6.36 5.04
CA MET A 2 -4.56 5.68 5.66
C MET A 2 -3.30 6.53 5.42
N ASP A 3 -2.51 6.80 6.45
CA ASP A 3 -1.27 7.60 6.32
C ASP A 3 -0.20 6.77 5.59
N VAL A 4 0.53 7.40 4.64
CA VAL A 4 1.65 6.75 3.94
C VAL A 4 2.72 6.23 4.91
N SER A 5 2.92 6.93 6.03
CA SER A 5 3.86 6.52 7.08
C SER A 5 3.46 5.20 7.72
N GLU A 6 2.16 4.99 7.96
CA GLU A 6 1.62 3.73 8.49
C GLU A 6 1.77 2.60 7.48
N LEU A 7 1.52 2.87 6.19
CA LEU A 7 1.71 1.90 5.12
C LEU A 7 3.18 1.48 4.99
N LEU A 8 4.11 2.42 5.11
CA LEU A 8 5.55 2.12 5.09
C LEU A 8 6.00 1.35 6.33
N LEU A 9 5.47 1.69 7.52
CA LEU A 9 5.74 0.92 8.73
C LEU A 9 5.26 -0.53 8.55
N LEU A 10 4.04 -0.72 8.07
CA LEU A 10 3.49 -2.04 7.79
C LEU A 10 4.31 -2.79 6.74
N THR A 11 4.78 -2.10 5.68
CA THR A 11 5.66 -2.69 4.66
C THR A 11 6.91 -3.28 5.31
N LYS A 12 7.54 -2.55 6.22
CA LYS A 12 8.71 -3.02 6.97
C LYS A 12 8.36 -4.17 7.91
N GLU A 13 7.28 -4.06 8.68
CA GLU A 13 6.84 -5.10 9.62
C GLU A 13 6.52 -6.43 8.91
N LYS A 14 5.95 -6.36 7.71
CA LYS A 14 5.62 -7.52 6.87
C LYS A 14 6.81 -8.05 6.08
N ASN A 15 8.00 -7.46 6.19
CA ASN A 15 9.17 -7.76 5.37
C ASN A 15 8.84 -7.75 3.86
N ALA A 16 7.96 -6.84 3.45
CA ALA A 16 7.64 -6.63 2.05
C ALA A 16 8.80 -5.91 1.36
N SER A 17 9.12 -6.32 0.13
CA SER A 17 10.17 -5.67 -0.67
C SER A 17 9.68 -4.35 -1.26
N ASP A 18 8.37 -4.23 -1.49
CA ASP A 18 7.77 -3.07 -2.16
C ASP A 18 6.37 -2.77 -1.62
N LEU A 19 6.05 -1.48 -1.59
CA LEU A 19 4.71 -0.94 -1.40
C LEU A 19 4.23 -0.33 -2.72
N HIS A 20 3.13 -0.84 -3.26
CA HIS A 20 2.50 -0.37 -4.49
C HIS A 20 1.31 0.52 -4.15
N LEU A 21 1.35 1.76 -4.65
CA LEU A 21 0.30 2.76 -4.52
C LEU A 21 -0.09 3.24 -5.91
N SER A 22 -1.37 3.15 -6.25
CA SER A 22 -1.90 3.70 -7.50
C SER A 22 -3.39 3.99 -7.35
N ALA A 23 -3.86 5.05 -7.99
CA ALA A 23 -5.26 5.43 -7.95
C ALA A 23 -6.14 4.37 -8.65
N GLY A 24 -7.28 4.05 -8.05
CA GLY A 24 -8.22 3.04 -8.52
C GLY A 24 -7.91 1.61 -8.07
N ILE A 25 -6.84 1.40 -7.30
CA ILE A 25 -6.51 0.10 -6.70
C ILE A 25 -6.22 0.24 -5.20
N PRO A 26 -6.34 -0.85 -4.41
CA PRO A 26 -5.91 -0.83 -3.02
C PRO A 26 -4.38 -0.79 -2.87
N PRO A 27 -3.86 -0.25 -1.75
CA PRO A 27 -2.45 -0.40 -1.41
C PRO A 27 -2.07 -1.88 -1.39
N THR A 28 -0.97 -2.23 -2.06
CA THR A 28 -0.56 -3.62 -2.25
C THR A 28 0.90 -3.79 -1.88
N LEU A 29 1.21 -4.80 -1.06
CA LEU A 29 2.58 -5.17 -0.70
C LEU A 29 3.07 -6.29 -1.60
N ARG A 30 4.38 -6.30 -1.89
CA ARG A 30 5.06 -7.46 -2.46
C ARG A 30 5.82 -8.20 -1.37
N ILE A 31 5.34 -9.37 -0.99
CA ILE A 31 5.94 -10.21 0.07
C ILE A 31 6.40 -11.53 -0.58
N HIS A 32 7.70 -11.80 -0.53
CA HIS A 32 8.31 -12.99 -1.13
C HIS A 32 7.88 -13.26 -2.59
N GLY A 33 7.71 -12.19 -3.38
CA GLY A 33 7.30 -12.26 -4.79
C GLY A 33 5.79 -12.29 -5.04
N THR A 34 4.96 -12.40 -4.00
CA THR A 34 3.48 -12.39 -4.10
C THR A 34 2.93 -11.01 -3.79
N LEU A 35 1.88 -10.60 -4.51
CA LEU A 35 1.16 -9.35 -4.27
C LEU A 35 0.00 -9.57 -3.30
N GLU A 36 0.01 -8.84 -2.20
CA GLU A 36 -1.00 -8.92 -1.14
C GLU A 36 -1.60 -7.53 -0.86
N LYS A 37 -2.93 -7.42 -0.89
CA LYS A 37 -3.62 -6.17 -0.60
C LYS A 37 -3.59 -5.88 0.91
N VAL A 38 -3.29 -4.64 1.27
CA VAL A 38 -3.30 -4.18 2.67
C VAL A 38 -4.73 -3.98 3.18
N SER A 39 -5.60 -3.46 2.31
CA SER A 39 -7.02 -3.23 2.59
C SER A 39 -7.85 -3.47 1.32
N ASN A 40 -9.18 -3.38 1.45
CA ASN A 40 -10.09 -3.42 0.31
C ASN A 40 -10.45 -2.02 -0.22
N GLU A 41 -9.96 -0.95 0.42
CA GLU A 41 -10.26 0.42 0.03
C GLU A 41 -9.43 0.80 -1.20
N LEU A 42 -10.09 1.37 -2.21
CA LEU A 42 -9.41 1.89 -3.39
C LEU A 42 -8.81 3.26 -3.07
N LEU A 43 -7.56 3.47 -3.47
CA LEU A 43 -6.94 4.78 -3.43
C LEU A 43 -7.57 5.68 -4.49
N SER A 44 -8.02 6.86 -4.10
CA SER A 44 -8.46 7.90 -5.03
C SER A 44 -7.24 8.62 -5.65
N LYS A 45 -7.48 9.51 -6.61
CA LYS A 45 -6.42 10.39 -7.12
C LYS A 45 -5.93 11.38 -6.06
N GLU A 46 -6.83 11.85 -5.19
CA GLU A 46 -6.48 12.79 -4.13
C GLU A 46 -5.53 12.15 -3.11
N ASP A 47 -5.73 10.85 -2.82
CA ASP A 47 -4.82 10.08 -1.96
C ASP A 47 -3.39 9.99 -2.48
N MET A 48 -3.15 10.24 -3.77
CA MET A 48 -1.81 10.17 -4.39
C MET A 48 -1.12 11.53 -4.51
N HIS A 49 -1.83 12.62 -4.22
CA HIS A 49 -1.32 13.99 -4.40
C HIS A 49 -1.13 14.76 -3.10
N THR A 50 -1.44 14.13 -1.96
CA THR A 50 -1.43 14.74 -0.62
C THR A 50 -0.46 13.99 0.27
#